data_AF-A0A494XFE0-F1
#
_entry.id   AF-A0A494XFE0-F1
#
_cell.length_a   1.000
_cell.length_b   1.000
_cell.length_c   1.000
_cell.angle_alpha   90.00
_cell.angle_beta   90.00
_cell.angle_gamma   90.00
#
_symmetry.space_group_name_H-M   'P 1'
#
loop_
_entity.id
_entity.type
_entity.pdbx_description
1 polymer ?
#
loop_
_entity_poly.entity_id
_entity_poly.type
_entity_poly.pdbx_seq_one_letter_code
_entity_poly.pdbx_strand_id
1 'polypeptide(L)'
;MKGEGQVDPLLDILREAGQAVIGLFSLPYFYIAIALVIWHAKQGAALQRKLFHVRLYGTLYLTITRIAAGIGVGFLLSLAGMGFGAGVGLTKETLLFIWVAMAALALFRLRYVCLAYAAGALGLLQALSDWTGIKGSSGAFEETLKTLSAIDVPSLLFLAGLLHVAEGILVRLQGAKLAIPLFLQGKRGKPMGAYSLTGVWPIPLLWLIPASGEGFTLPWTPLFGGDVSLWSLLAFPVLIGFSDRTTAFWPQEKAKSSGNSLILYGIIVAALAAGAEYVDWLGVVAAVAAFALHEGVLLFSRSREAGRDPIYSQDGTGVKVLAVLPNTPAVEMGFEAGEVIRKANGAVVRNKEQLHAALQRQSAFCKLEVANRNGELRFVQRARYEGEHYQLGLILAPDEDVEFVAAPRSASIWQGLRAAGARRLNNSPTMLAKREAKRAEAEQAAAEQAAMLAAEAAAEPDENAGLPPRGSSAIPRKKG
;
A
#
# COMPACT_ATOMS: atom_id res chain seq x y z
N MET A 1 -18.40 -28.87 56.09
CA MET A 1 -18.06 -27.59 55.43
C MET A 1 -17.32 -27.94 54.16
N LYS A 2 -18.00 -27.85 53.01
CA LYS A 2 -17.58 -28.43 51.72
C LYS A 2 -17.67 -27.32 50.67
N GLY A 3 -16.54 -27.03 50.02
CA GLY A 3 -16.43 -26.38 48.71
C GLY A 3 -16.93 -24.95 48.59
N GLU A 4 -16.16 -23.97 49.05
CA GLU A 4 -16.21 -22.64 48.40
C GLU A 4 -15.55 -22.77 47.01
N GLY A 5 -16.26 -22.27 45.99
CA GLY A 5 -16.03 -22.58 44.59
C GLY A 5 -14.72 -22.03 44.06
N GLN A 6 -13.73 -22.90 43.92
CA GLN A 6 -12.60 -22.68 43.03
C GLN A 6 -13.14 -22.81 41.60
N VAL A 7 -13.45 -21.67 40.97
CA VAL A 7 -13.78 -21.62 39.55
C VAL A 7 -12.58 -22.20 38.78
N ASP A 8 -12.84 -23.01 37.75
CA ASP A 8 -11.80 -23.60 36.91
C ASP A 8 -10.91 -22.47 36.34
N PRO A 9 -9.57 -22.49 36.51
CA PRO A 9 -8.67 -21.47 35.98
C PRO A 9 -8.88 -21.20 34.48
N LEU A 10 -9.32 -22.20 33.72
CA LEU A 10 -9.67 -22.04 32.31
C LEU A 10 -10.91 -21.15 32.14
N LEU A 11 -11.93 -21.29 32.99
CA LEU A 11 -13.14 -20.47 32.95
C LEU A 11 -12.85 -19.01 33.27
N ASP A 12 -11.91 -18.72 34.17
CA ASP A 12 -11.49 -17.35 34.48
C ASP A 12 -10.76 -16.71 33.30
N ILE A 13 -9.84 -17.44 32.66
CA ILE A 13 -9.17 -16.98 31.43
C ILE A 13 -10.19 -16.72 30.31
N LEU A 14 -11.15 -17.63 30.12
CA LEU A 14 -12.19 -17.47 29.10
C LEU A 14 -13.12 -16.28 29.41
N ARG A 15 -13.43 -16.03 30.67
CA ARG A 15 -14.20 -14.86 31.11
C ARG A 15 -13.46 -13.57 30.80
N GLU A 16 -12.20 -13.47 31.19
CA GLU A 16 -11.32 -12.32 30.93
C GLU A 16 -11.16 -12.09 29.42
N ALA A 17 -10.93 -13.15 28.64
CA ALA A 17 -10.87 -13.07 27.18
C ALA A 17 -12.19 -12.56 26.59
N GLY A 18 -13.32 -13.05 27.09
CA GLY A 18 -14.65 -12.58 26.71
C GLY A 18 -14.87 -11.09 27.01
N GLN A 19 -14.48 -10.64 28.20
CA GLN A 19 -14.55 -9.23 28.58
C GLN A 19 -13.64 -8.36 27.72
N ALA A 20 -12.41 -8.79 27.45
CA ALA A 20 -11.48 -8.09 26.57
C ALA A 20 -12.04 -7.97 25.15
N VAL A 21 -12.63 -9.04 24.60
CA VAL A 21 -13.29 -9.02 23.29
C VAL A 21 -14.48 -8.06 23.26
N ILE A 22 -15.28 -8.01 24.32
CA ILE A 22 -16.38 -7.02 24.42
C ILE A 22 -15.80 -5.60 24.48
N GLY A 23 -14.76 -5.39 25.31
CA GLY A 23 -14.06 -4.11 25.46
C GLY A 23 -13.43 -3.61 24.16
N LEU A 24 -13.01 -4.51 23.26
CA LEU A 24 -12.50 -4.16 21.93
C LEU A 24 -13.47 -3.28 21.14
N PHE A 25 -14.78 -3.54 21.23
CA PHE A 25 -15.81 -2.76 20.54
C PHE A 25 -16.02 -1.37 21.16
N SER A 26 -15.51 -1.13 22.37
CA SER A 26 -15.50 0.20 22.99
C SER A 26 -14.29 1.04 22.56
N LEU A 27 -13.26 0.44 21.95
CA LEU A 27 -12.05 1.14 21.55
C LEU A 27 -12.25 1.87 20.20
N PRO A 28 -12.13 3.22 20.15
CA PRO A 28 -12.24 3.97 18.90
C PRO A 28 -11.25 3.50 17.84
N TYR A 29 -10.06 3.07 18.28
CA TYR A 29 -8.98 2.62 17.38
C TYR A 29 -9.32 1.35 16.60
N PHE A 30 -10.19 0.48 17.13
CA PHE A 30 -10.69 -0.68 16.41
C PHE A 30 -11.44 -0.26 15.13
N TYR A 31 -12.32 0.73 15.25
CA TYR A 31 -13.07 1.28 14.11
C TYR A 31 -12.15 2.03 13.13
N ILE A 32 -11.15 2.75 13.64
CA ILE A 32 -10.13 3.41 12.79
C ILE A 32 -9.37 2.38 11.96
N ALA A 33 -8.93 1.27 12.58
CA ALA A 33 -8.24 0.18 11.89
C ALA A 33 -9.11 -0.41 10.75
N ILE A 34 -10.39 -0.68 11.02
CA ILE A 34 -11.34 -1.16 10.00
C ILE A 34 -11.54 -0.11 8.89
N ALA A 35 -11.71 1.15 9.25
CA ALA A 35 -11.88 2.24 8.29
C ALA A 35 -10.66 2.37 7.37
N LEU A 36 -9.45 2.23 7.89
CA LEU A 36 -8.21 2.24 7.12
C LEU A 36 -8.09 1.06 6.16
N VAL A 37 -8.55 -0.14 6.54
CA VAL A 37 -8.59 -1.31 5.65
C VAL A 37 -9.56 -1.07 4.49
N ILE A 38 -10.76 -0.55 4.78
CA ILE A 38 -11.77 -0.20 3.76
C ILE A 38 -11.24 0.89 2.84
N TRP A 39 -10.65 1.94 3.40
CA TRP A 39 -10.01 3.02 2.65
C TRP A 39 -8.95 2.48 1.71
N HIS A 40 -8.03 1.65 2.21
CA HIS A 40 -6.95 1.07 1.42
C HIS A 40 -7.48 0.20 0.27
N ALA A 41 -8.53 -0.61 0.51
CA ALA A 41 -9.19 -1.38 -0.53
C ALA A 41 -9.87 -0.48 -1.60
N LYS A 42 -10.53 0.60 -1.19
CA LYS A 42 -11.15 1.59 -2.11
C LYS A 42 -10.10 2.30 -2.96
N GLN A 43 -8.99 2.73 -2.37
CA GLN A 43 -7.90 3.38 -3.09
C GLN A 43 -7.27 2.44 -4.12
N GLY A 44 -7.03 1.18 -3.74
CA GLY A 44 -6.55 0.16 -4.68
C GLY A 44 -7.49 -0.03 -5.88
N ALA A 45 -8.80 -0.14 -5.64
CA ALA A 45 -9.80 -0.26 -6.70
C ALA A 45 -9.88 1.00 -7.58
N ALA A 46 -9.76 2.19 -6.99
CA ALA A 46 -9.75 3.46 -7.72
C ALA A 46 -8.51 3.59 -8.62
N LEU A 47 -7.33 3.19 -8.11
CA LEU A 47 -6.10 3.15 -8.90
C LEU A 47 -6.23 2.21 -10.10
N GLN A 48 -6.73 0.99 -9.89
CA GLN A 48 -6.93 0.01 -10.95
C GLN A 48 -7.85 0.53 -12.06
N ARG A 49 -8.98 1.14 -11.69
CA ARG A 49 -9.90 1.76 -12.66
C ARG A 49 -9.26 2.92 -13.43
N LYS A 50 -8.34 3.67 -12.82
CA LYS A 50 -7.60 4.73 -13.52
C LYS A 50 -6.55 4.18 -14.48
N LEU A 51 -5.90 3.07 -14.13
CA LEU A 51 -4.86 2.47 -14.96
C LEU A 51 -5.42 1.68 -16.14
N PHE A 52 -6.48 0.89 -15.91
CA PHE A 52 -6.97 -0.08 -16.90
C PHE A 52 -8.50 -0.23 -16.92
N HIS A 53 -9.26 0.71 -16.33
CA HIS A 53 -10.74 0.79 -16.34
C HIS A 53 -11.49 -0.37 -15.66
N VAL A 54 -10.80 -1.45 -15.28
CA VAL A 54 -11.37 -2.60 -14.55
C VAL A 54 -10.73 -2.75 -13.16
N ARG A 55 -11.21 -3.71 -12.38
CA ARG A 55 -10.65 -4.09 -11.07
C ARG A 55 -10.58 -5.61 -10.99
N LEU A 56 -9.52 -6.17 -10.38
CA LEU A 56 -9.39 -7.62 -10.23
C LEU A 56 -10.35 -8.16 -9.16
N TYR A 57 -10.45 -7.47 -8.02
CA TYR A 57 -11.21 -7.96 -6.86
C TYR A 57 -12.22 -6.94 -6.33
N GLY A 58 -13.23 -7.45 -5.63
CA GLY A 58 -14.18 -6.72 -4.78
C GLY A 58 -13.48 -5.88 -3.72
N THR A 59 -13.90 -4.62 -3.54
CA THR A 59 -13.54 -3.88 -2.32
C THR A 59 -14.00 -4.66 -1.09
N LEU A 60 -15.26 -5.16 -1.10
CA LEU A 60 -15.81 -5.96 -0.01
C LEU A 60 -15.02 -7.26 0.22
N TYR A 61 -14.74 -8.00 -0.86
CA TYR A 61 -13.94 -9.22 -0.80
C TYR A 61 -12.56 -8.96 -0.17
N LEU A 62 -11.83 -7.95 -0.67
CA LEU A 62 -10.52 -7.57 -0.13
C LEU A 62 -10.59 -7.18 1.35
N THR A 63 -11.61 -6.43 1.76
CA THR A 63 -11.81 -6.03 3.15
C THR A 63 -12.07 -7.25 4.04
N ILE A 64 -13.01 -8.12 3.66
CA ILE A 64 -13.37 -9.31 4.46
C ILE A 64 -12.17 -10.25 4.55
N THR A 65 -11.47 -10.54 3.45
CA THR A 65 -10.29 -11.42 3.47
C THR A 65 -9.19 -10.88 4.39
N ARG A 66 -8.97 -9.57 4.41
CA ARG A 66 -7.98 -8.92 5.28
C ARG A 66 -8.40 -8.95 6.76
N ILE A 67 -9.66 -8.64 7.05
CA ILE A 67 -10.19 -8.70 8.42
C ILE A 67 -10.17 -10.13 8.95
N ALA A 68 -10.69 -11.10 8.18
CA ALA A 68 -10.74 -12.50 8.59
C ALA A 68 -9.34 -13.07 8.88
N ALA A 69 -8.37 -12.75 8.03
CA ALA A 69 -6.99 -13.16 8.28
C ALA A 69 -6.35 -12.43 9.46
N GLY A 70 -6.68 -11.15 9.65
CA GLY A 70 -6.22 -10.40 10.80
C GLY A 70 -6.76 -10.94 12.12
N ILE A 71 -8.04 -11.33 12.16
CA ILE A 71 -8.66 -12.04 13.29
C ILE A 71 -7.96 -13.38 13.54
N GLY A 72 -7.77 -14.18 12.49
CA GLY A 72 -7.11 -15.49 12.62
C GLY A 72 -5.69 -15.38 13.17
N VAL A 73 -4.91 -14.41 12.67
CA VAL A 73 -3.56 -14.14 13.18
C VAL A 73 -3.58 -13.51 14.57
N GLY A 74 -4.53 -12.61 14.86
CA GLY A 74 -4.70 -12.02 16.18
C GLY A 74 -5.00 -13.07 17.25
N PHE A 75 -5.85 -14.04 16.93
CA PHE A 75 -6.11 -15.19 17.80
C PHE A 75 -4.83 -15.99 18.07
N LEU A 76 -4.09 -16.39 17.02
CA LEU A 76 -2.83 -17.12 17.18
C LEU A 76 -1.78 -16.34 17.97
N LEU A 77 -1.72 -15.02 17.74
CA LEU A 77 -0.77 -14.14 18.42
C LEU A 77 -1.14 -13.91 19.89
N SER A 78 -2.44 -13.85 20.21
CA SER A 78 -2.93 -13.76 21.59
C SER A 78 -2.59 -15.03 22.37
N LEU A 79 -2.80 -16.20 21.76
CA LEU A 79 -2.39 -17.48 22.34
C LEU A 79 -0.87 -17.56 22.52
N ALA A 80 -0.11 -17.12 21.53
CA ALA A 80 1.35 -17.08 21.64
C ALA A 80 1.81 -16.12 22.75
N GLY A 81 1.26 -14.91 22.81
CA GLY A 81 1.57 -13.93 23.86
C GLY A 81 1.27 -14.46 25.25
N MET A 82 0.12 -15.11 25.44
CA MET A 82 -0.23 -15.78 26.69
C MET A 82 0.73 -16.96 26.98
N GLY A 83 0.97 -17.84 26.01
CA GLY A 83 1.80 -19.05 26.18
C GLY A 83 3.28 -18.76 26.46
N PHE A 84 3.85 -17.73 25.83
CA PHE A 84 5.19 -17.23 26.19
C PHE A 84 5.20 -16.43 27.50
N GLY A 85 4.01 -16.09 28.01
CA GLY A 85 3.85 -15.16 29.12
C GLY A 85 4.53 -13.82 28.81
N ALA A 86 4.32 -13.32 27.59
CA ALA A 86 4.82 -12.01 27.22
C ALA A 86 3.90 -10.92 27.80
N GLY A 87 3.82 -10.85 29.13
CA GLY A 87 3.06 -9.82 29.82
C GLY A 87 3.76 -8.48 29.65
N VAL A 88 3.23 -7.59 28.81
CA VAL A 88 3.80 -6.24 28.71
C VAL A 88 3.07 -5.37 29.72
N GLY A 89 3.79 -4.59 30.51
CA GLY A 89 3.23 -3.47 31.28
C GLY A 89 2.71 -2.35 30.36
N LEU A 90 1.68 -2.63 29.54
CA LEU A 90 1.01 -1.65 28.69
C LEU A 90 0.14 -0.73 29.55
N THR A 91 0.79 0.15 30.30
CA THR A 91 0.13 1.22 31.02
C THR A 91 -0.34 2.33 30.06
N LYS A 92 -1.20 3.21 30.55
CA LYS A 92 -1.67 4.36 29.76
C LYS A 92 -0.51 5.26 29.35
N GLU A 93 0.48 5.38 30.24
CA GLU A 93 1.70 6.14 30.05
C GLU A 93 2.56 5.51 28.95
N THR A 94 2.79 4.18 28.99
CA THR A 94 3.52 3.46 27.94
C THR A 94 2.87 3.67 26.57
N LEU A 95 1.53 3.56 26.49
CA LEU A 95 0.80 3.80 25.25
C LEU A 95 0.96 5.24 24.75
N LEU A 96 0.91 6.24 25.65
CA LEU A 96 1.13 7.64 25.29
C LEU A 96 2.52 7.87 24.68
N PHE A 97 3.57 7.31 25.28
CA PHE A 97 4.93 7.41 24.76
C PHE A 97 5.09 6.75 23.39
N ILE A 98 4.48 5.57 23.19
CA ILE A 98 4.45 4.92 21.87
C ILE A 98 3.79 5.83 20.84
N TRP A 99 2.65 6.45 21.16
CA TRP A 99 1.94 7.36 20.28
C TRP A 99 2.75 8.61 19.94
N VAL A 100 3.38 9.23 20.95
CA VAL A 100 4.26 10.39 20.76
C VAL A 100 5.46 10.02 19.89
N ALA A 101 6.09 8.88 20.14
CA ALA A 101 7.21 8.39 19.34
C ALA A 101 6.79 8.13 17.88
N MET A 102 5.65 7.46 17.66
CA MET A 102 5.09 7.26 16.31
C MET A 102 4.77 8.58 15.60
N ALA A 103 4.18 9.55 16.31
CA ALA A 103 3.87 10.87 15.75
C ALA A 103 5.14 11.63 15.37
N ALA A 104 6.16 11.63 16.24
CA ALA A 104 7.46 12.26 15.96
C ALA A 104 8.14 11.59 14.74
N LEU A 105 8.16 10.26 14.68
CA LEU A 105 8.69 9.50 13.55
C LEU A 105 7.94 9.79 12.24
N ALA A 106 6.62 9.99 12.32
CA ALA A 106 5.79 10.36 11.18
C ALA A 106 6.18 11.69 10.54
N LEU A 107 6.68 12.66 11.33
CA LEU A 107 7.17 13.96 10.84
C LEU A 107 8.37 13.80 9.91
N PHE A 108 9.22 12.81 10.17
CA PHE A 108 10.34 12.50 9.28
C PHE A 108 9.84 11.77 8.03
N ARG A 109 9.16 10.63 8.22
CA ARG A 109 8.48 9.88 7.15
C ARG A 109 7.36 9.01 7.73
N LEU A 110 6.19 9.05 7.10
CA LEU A 110 5.05 8.20 7.50
C LEU A 110 5.36 6.69 7.53
N ARG A 111 6.34 6.23 6.75
CA ARG A 111 6.78 4.81 6.77
C ARG A 111 7.37 4.36 8.12
N TYR A 112 7.76 5.31 8.97
CA TYR A 112 8.33 5.02 10.29
C TYR A 112 7.26 4.83 11.37
N VAL A 113 5.98 4.97 11.03
CA VAL A 113 4.85 4.67 11.93
C VAL A 113 4.67 3.16 12.03
N CYS A 114 5.55 2.49 12.77
CA CYS A 114 5.39 1.09 13.16
C CYS A 114 5.88 0.88 14.60
N LEU A 115 5.35 -0.15 15.28
CA LEU A 115 5.67 -0.41 16.68
C LEU A 115 7.16 -0.68 16.90
N ALA A 116 7.83 -1.36 15.96
CA ALA A 116 9.25 -1.65 16.10
C ALA A 116 10.12 -0.39 16.10
N TYR A 117 9.83 0.58 15.23
CA TYR A 117 10.54 1.86 15.22
C TYR A 117 10.24 2.68 16.48
N ALA A 118 8.99 2.71 16.94
CA ALA A 118 8.64 3.43 18.17
C ALA A 118 9.31 2.80 19.40
N ALA A 119 9.21 1.48 19.57
CA ALA A 119 9.85 0.75 20.67
C ALA A 119 11.38 0.86 20.62
N GLY A 120 11.99 0.73 19.44
CA GLY A 120 13.41 0.96 19.27
C GLY A 120 13.82 2.40 19.63
N ALA A 121 13.01 3.39 19.27
CA ALA A 121 13.32 4.80 19.57
C ALA A 121 13.28 5.05 21.07
N LEU A 122 12.26 4.52 21.75
CA LEU A 122 12.14 4.59 23.20
C LEU A 122 13.33 3.90 23.88
N GLY A 123 13.74 2.73 23.39
CA GLY A 123 14.94 2.03 23.90
C GLY A 123 16.23 2.81 23.75
N LEU A 124 16.44 3.43 22.59
CA LEU A 124 17.61 4.28 22.35
C LEU A 124 17.57 5.55 23.22
N LEU A 125 16.38 6.13 23.43
CA LEU A 125 16.22 7.28 24.33
C LEU A 125 16.47 6.91 25.79
N GLN A 126 16.03 5.75 26.26
CA GLN A 126 16.38 5.23 27.58
C GLN A 126 17.90 5.07 27.72
N ALA A 127 18.53 4.36 26.78
CA ALA A 127 19.98 4.14 26.79
C ALA A 127 20.78 5.46 26.77
N LEU A 128 20.32 6.45 26.00
CA LEU A 128 20.92 7.78 25.95
C LEU A 128 20.73 8.54 27.27
N SER A 129 19.56 8.41 27.90
CA SER A 129 19.26 9.05 29.20
C SER A 129 20.11 8.47 30.32
N ASP A 130 20.32 7.14 30.29
CA ASP A 130 21.20 6.44 31.23
C ASP A 130 22.68 6.83 30.99
N TRP A 131 23.13 6.86 29.72
CA TRP A 131 24.52 7.23 29.38
C TRP A 131 24.88 8.68 29.74
N THR A 132 23.93 9.62 29.57
CA THR A 132 24.14 11.04 29.87
C THR A 132 23.95 11.39 31.35
N GLY A 133 23.41 10.44 32.16
CA GLY A 133 23.12 10.66 33.58
C GLY A 133 21.95 11.63 33.86
N ILE A 134 21.23 12.09 32.82
CA ILE A 134 20.14 13.08 32.95
C ILE A 134 18.95 12.51 33.73
N LYS A 135 18.83 11.18 33.81
CA LYS A 135 17.82 10.46 34.60
C LYS A 135 17.79 10.88 36.09
N GLY A 136 18.92 11.29 36.65
CA GLY A 136 19.03 11.79 38.02
C GLY A 136 18.94 13.31 38.17
N SER A 137 18.72 14.05 37.08
CA SER A 137 18.60 15.50 37.13
C SER A 137 17.24 15.93 37.68
N SER A 138 17.26 16.88 38.62
CA SER A 138 16.06 17.56 39.09
C SER A 138 15.72 18.72 38.14
N GLY A 139 14.48 18.78 37.67
CA GLY A 139 14.06 19.80 36.71
C GLY A 139 12.68 19.55 36.09
N ALA A 140 12.29 20.41 35.14
CA ALA A 140 10.96 20.40 34.53
C ALA A 140 10.59 19.09 33.80
N PHE A 141 11.57 18.23 33.50
CA PHE A 141 11.37 16.97 32.78
C PHE A 141 11.54 15.71 33.65
N GLU A 142 11.73 15.86 34.96
CA GLU A 142 12.00 14.73 35.87
C GLU A 142 10.92 13.63 35.79
N GLU A 143 9.64 14.02 35.89
CA GLU A 143 8.51 13.09 35.80
C GLU A 143 8.45 12.38 34.44
N THR A 144 8.74 13.10 33.35
CA THR A 144 8.77 12.52 32.00
C THR A 144 9.89 11.50 31.85
N LEU A 145 11.08 11.79 32.38
CA LEU A 145 12.24 10.89 32.33
C LEU A 145 12.05 9.66 33.22
N LYS A 146 11.40 9.81 34.37
CA LYS A 146 11.02 8.71 35.26
C LYS A 146 10.03 7.78 34.58
N THR A 147 8.99 8.33 33.96
CA THR A 147 8.02 7.55 33.20
C THR A 147 8.66 6.87 32.00
N LEU A 148 9.51 7.56 31.24
CA LEU A 148 10.28 6.98 30.14
C LEU A 148 11.11 5.79 30.62
N SER A 149 11.82 5.94 31.74
CA SER A 149 12.67 4.87 32.30
C SER A 149 11.90 3.66 32.83
N ALA A 150 10.61 3.84 33.16
CA ALA A 150 9.74 2.77 33.64
C ALA A 150 9.12 1.93 32.51
N ILE A 151 9.28 2.36 31.25
CA ILE A 151 8.77 1.61 30.10
C ILE A 151 9.60 0.35 29.91
N ASP A 152 8.92 -0.79 29.88
CA ASP A 152 9.53 -2.07 29.54
C ASP A 152 9.72 -2.18 28.01
N VAL A 153 10.86 -1.69 27.54
CA VAL A 153 11.23 -1.70 26.12
C VAL A 153 11.47 -3.11 25.57
N PRO A 154 12.17 -4.04 26.26
CA PRO A 154 12.28 -5.43 25.83
C PRO A 154 10.94 -6.05 25.47
N SER A 155 9.94 -5.94 26.34
CA SER A 155 8.58 -6.43 26.09
C SER A 155 7.94 -5.83 24.84
N LEU A 156 8.07 -4.51 24.64
CA LEU A 156 7.56 -3.84 23.43
C LEU A 156 8.26 -4.30 22.15
N LEU A 157 9.58 -4.49 22.21
CA LEU A 157 10.36 -5.02 21.09
C LEU A 157 10.01 -6.47 20.78
N PHE A 158 9.75 -7.29 21.80
CA PHE A 158 9.28 -8.66 21.63
C PHE A 158 7.93 -8.71 20.93
N LEU A 159 6.95 -7.94 21.41
CA LEU A 159 5.64 -7.78 20.77
C LEU A 159 5.79 -7.28 19.33
N ALA A 160 6.65 -6.29 19.10
CA ALA A 160 6.93 -5.78 17.75
C ALA A 160 7.52 -6.89 16.85
N GLY A 161 8.46 -7.69 17.34
CA GLY A 161 9.04 -8.83 16.62
C GLY A 161 7.98 -9.84 16.22
N LEU A 162 7.12 -10.24 17.16
CA LEU A 162 6.00 -11.16 16.91
C LEU A 162 5.01 -10.62 15.87
N LEU A 163 4.67 -9.32 15.93
CA LEU A 163 3.81 -8.68 14.94
C LEU A 163 4.42 -8.69 13.52
N HIS A 164 5.75 -8.57 13.38
CA HIS A 164 6.41 -8.64 12.06
C HIS A 164 6.54 -10.08 11.57
N VAL A 165 6.67 -11.07 12.46
CA VAL A 165 6.53 -12.49 12.08
C VAL A 165 5.14 -12.74 11.52
N ALA A 166 4.10 -12.28 12.22
CA ALA A 166 2.71 -12.34 11.78
C ALA A 166 2.50 -11.64 10.42
N GLU A 167 3.04 -10.44 10.24
CA GLU A 167 3.00 -9.70 8.97
C GLU A 167 3.67 -10.51 7.85
N GLY A 168 4.87 -11.06 8.09
CA GLY A 168 5.58 -11.85 7.10
C GLY A 168 4.84 -13.13 6.69
N ILE A 169 4.17 -13.79 7.63
CA ILE A 169 3.28 -14.93 7.35
C ILE A 169 2.11 -14.49 6.46
N LEU A 170 1.43 -13.39 6.80
CA LEU A 170 0.32 -12.85 6.00
C LEU A 170 0.77 -12.46 4.58
N VAL A 171 1.96 -11.87 4.44
CA VAL A 171 2.57 -11.55 3.15
C VAL A 171 2.80 -12.82 2.32
N ARG A 172 3.28 -13.92 2.92
CA ARG A 172 3.44 -15.20 2.20
C ARG A 172 2.10 -15.80 1.76
N LEU A 173 1.07 -15.73 2.61
CA LEU A 173 -0.23 -16.36 2.35
C LEU A 173 -1.09 -15.57 1.36
N GLN A 174 -1.05 -14.24 1.41
CA GLN A 174 -1.94 -13.36 0.65
C GLN A 174 -1.24 -12.42 -0.33
N GLY A 175 0.04 -12.11 -0.12
CA GLY A 175 0.73 -11.05 -0.86
C GLY A 175 0.70 -11.25 -2.37
N ALA A 176 0.91 -12.48 -2.85
CA ALA A 176 0.84 -12.81 -4.27
C ALA A 176 -0.59 -12.88 -4.81
N LYS A 177 -1.53 -13.44 -4.02
CA LYS A 177 -2.94 -13.63 -4.42
C LYS A 177 -3.67 -12.30 -4.57
N LEU A 178 -3.33 -11.33 -3.72
CA LEU A 178 -3.93 -10.00 -3.70
C LEU A 178 -3.04 -8.94 -4.35
N ALA A 179 -2.02 -9.36 -5.10
CA ALA A 179 -1.12 -8.46 -5.80
C ALA A 179 -1.88 -7.65 -6.85
N ILE A 180 -1.61 -6.34 -6.88
CA ILE A 180 -2.29 -5.40 -7.77
C ILE A 180 -1.38 -5.15 -8.98
N PRO A 181 -1.79 -5.43 -10.22
CA PRO A 181 -1.02 -5.04 -11.39
C PRO A 181 -0.98 -3.52 -11.50
N LEU A 182 0.17 -2.99 -11.90
CA LEU A 182 0.43 -1.57 -12.06
C LEU A 182 1.09 -1.29 -13.41
N PHE A 183 0.90 -0.07 -13.90
CA PHE A 183 1.78 0.53 -14.90
C PHE A 183 2.75 1.46 -14.19
N LEU A 184 4.05 1.26 -14.36
CA LEU A 184 5.09 2.12 -13.85
C LEU A 184 5.84 2.78 -14.99
N GLN A 185 6.40 3.96 -14.74
CA GLN A 185 7.35 4.54 -15.67
C GLN A 185 8.73 3.94 -15.41
N GLY A 186 9.32 3.31 -16.43
CA GLY A 186 10.67 2.78 -16.37
C GLY A 186 11.72 3.90 -16.34
N LYS A 187 12.97 3.55 -16.04
CA LYS A 187 14.10 4.51 -15.98
C LYS A 187 14.31 5.28 -17.29
N ARG A 188 13.95 4.67 -18.42
CA ARG A 188 14.05 5.24 -19.77
C ARG A 188 12.79 6.01 -20.20
N GLY A 189 11.88 6.30 -19.27
CA GLY A 189 10.63 7.02 -19.56
C GLY A 189 9.51 6.17 -20.17
N LYS A 190 9.82 5.00 -20.74
CA LYS A 190 8.82 4.06 -21.28
C LYS A 190 7.97 3.43 -20.16
N PRO A 191 6.65 3.32 -20.34
CA PRO A 191 5.79 2.61 -19.41
C PRO A 191 6.07 1.11 -19.44
N MET A 192 5.89 0.46 -18.31
CA MET A 192 6.15 -0.97 -18.13
C MET A 192 5.21 -1.55 -17.09
N GLY A 193 4.87 -2.82 -17.24
CA GLY A 193 4.06 -3.53 -16.26
C GLY A 193 4.85 -3.80 -14.98
N ALA A 194 4.13 -3.84 -13.87
CA ALA A 194 4.66 -4.14 -12.56
C ALA A 194 3.56 -4.72 -11.67
N TYR A 195 3.94 -5.17 -10.48
CA TYR A 195 2.99 -5.55 -9.44
C TYR A 195 3.27 -4.81 -8.14
N SER A 196 2.20 -4.46 -7.43
CA SER A 196 2.23 -3.96 -6.05
C SER A 196 1.74 -5.07 -5.13
N LEU A 197 2.55 -5.43 -4.14
CA LEU A 197 2.17 -6.31 -3.06
C LEU A 197 1.85 -5.43 -1.87
N THR A 198 0.57 -5.18 -1.61
CA THR A 198 0.13 -4.34 -0.49
C THR A 198 -0.93 -5.03 0.34
N GLY A 199 -0.77 -4.98 1.65
CA GLY A 199 -1.70 -5.56 2.61
C GLY A 199 -1.80 -4.69 3.85
N VAL A 200 -3.00 -4.61 4.40
CA VAL A 200 -3.29 -3.91 5.66
C VAL A 200 -4.25 -4.82 6.41
N TRP A 201 -3.86 -5.27 7.58
CA TRP A 201 -4.61 -6.25 8.38
C TRP A 201 -4.83 -5.71 9.79
N PRO A 202 -6.09 -5.60 10.23
CA PRO A 202 -6.40 -5.26 11.61
C PRO A 202 -6.26 -6.53 12.46
N ILE A 203 -5.39 -6.49 13.45
CA ILE A 203 -5.08 -7.59 14.36
C ILE A 203 -5.74 -7.27 15.70
N PRO A 204 -6.89 -7.87 16.03
CA PRO A 204 -7.45 -7.78 17.37
C PRO A 204 -6.63 -8.68 18.29
N LEU A 205 -5.64 -8.09 18.96
CA LEU A 205 -4.77 -8.81 19.88
C LEU A 205 -5.40 -8.76 21.28
N LEU A 206 -5.45 -9.90 21.98
CA LEU A 206 -5.67 -9.95 23.41
C LEU A 206 -4.29 -10.13 24.05
N TRP A 207 -3.86 -9.13 24.79
CA TRP A 207 -2.52 -9.08 25.35
C TRP A 207 -2.55 -9.17 26.87
N LEU A 208 -1.58 -9.89 27.42
CA LEU A 208 -1.45 -10.12 28.85
C LEU A 208 -0.90 -8.84 29.52
N ILE A 209 -1.59 -8.35 30.55
CA ILE A 209 -1.18 -7.18 31.34
C ILE A 209 -1.25 -7.47 32.85
N PRO A 210 -0.39 -6.87 33.68
CA PRO A 210 -0.51 -6.97 35.14
C PRO A 210 -1.86 -6.44 35.63
N ALA A 211 -2.56 -7.21 36.45
CA ALA A 211 -3.84 -6.80 37.03
C ALA A 211 -3.62 -6.04 38.36
N SER A 212 -4.34 -4.94 38.54
CA SER A 212 -4.32 -4.15 39.79
C SER A 212 -5.46 -4.49 40.75
N GLY A 213 -6.30 -5.48 40.43
CA GLY A 213 -7.53 -5.81 41.17
C GLY A 213 -7.99 -7.23 40.90
N GLU A 214 -9.07 -7.40 40.13
CA GLU A 214 -9.51 -8.71 39.65
C GLU A 214 -8.65 -9.18 38.46
N GLY A 215 -8.47 -10.49 38.35
CA GLY A 215 -7.68 -11.12 37.30
C GLY A 215 -7.49 -12.61 37.57
N PHE A 216 -6.56 -13.24 36.87
CA PHE A 216 -6.26 -14.66 36.96
C PHE A 216 -4.77 -14.91 37.23
N THR A 217 -4.47 -16.09 37.77
CA THR A 217 -3.10 -16.55 37.97
C THR A 217 -2.65 -17.42 36.80
N LEU A 218 -1.38 -17.35 36.44
CA LEU A 218 -0.80 -18.20 35.40
C LEU A 218 -0.10 -19.40 36.04
N PRO A 219 -0.25 -20.62 35.49
CA PRO A 219 0.44 -21.80 36.02
C PRO A 219 1.92 -21.86 35.62
N TRP A 220 2.42 -20.88 34.86
CA TRP A 220 3.82 -20.69 34.51
C TRP A 220 4.25 -19.25 34.80
N THR A 221 5.56 -19.04 34.97
CA THR A 221 6.13 -17.69 35.12
C THR A 221 6.22 -17.02 33.74
N PRO A 222 5.62 -15.83 33.56
CA PRO A 222 5.67 -15.14 32.28
C PRO A 222 7.08 -14.60 31.98
N LEU A 223 7.52 -14.63 30.71
CA LEU A 223 8.85 -14.15 30.28
C LEU A 223 9.12 -12.71 30.75
N PHE A 224 8.11 -11.84 30.65
CA PHE A 224 8.17 -10.45 31.08
C PHE A 224 7.34 -10.21 32.35
N GLY A 225 7.24 -11.25 33.19
CA GLY A 225 6.32 -11.31 34.31
C GLY A 225 6.74 -10.54 35.56
N GLY A 226 8.06 -10.42 35.77
CA GLY A 226 8.60 -10.01 37.07
C GLY A 226 7.95 -10.78 38.24
N ASP A 227 7.65 -10.07 39.31
CA ASP A 227 6.98 -10.60 40.51
C ASP A 227 5.44 -10.51 40.46
N VAL A 228 4.86 -10.32 39.27
CA VAL A 228 3.40 -10.15 39.12
C VAL A 228 2.67 -11.48 39.34
N SER A 229 1.79 -11.51 40.33
CA SER A 229 1.00 -12.68 40.70
C SER A 229 -0.36 -12.77 39.99
N LEU A 230 -0.91 -11.64 39.54
CA LEU A 230 -2.24 -11.56 38.94
C LEU A 230 -2.23 -10.85 37.59
N TRP A 231 -2.96 -11.42 36.64
CA TRP A 231 -2.96 -11.02 35.24
C TRP A 231 -4.38 -10.75 34.74
N SER A 232 -4.49 -9.86 33.75
CA SER A 232 -5.72 -9.63 32.99
C SER A 232 -5.41 -9.57 31.50
N LEU A 233 -6.44 -9.63 30.66
CA LEU A 233 -6.33 -9.53 29.21
C LEU A 233 -6.83 -8.17 28.74
N LEU A 234 -5.95 -7.42 28.06
CA LEU A 234 -6.30 -6.18 27.40
C LEU A 234 -6.50 -6.41 25.90
N ALA A 235 -7.61 -5.91 25.36
CA ALA A 235 -7.78 -5.81 23.92
C ALA A 235 -6.91 -4.68 23.35
N PHE A 236 -6.03 -5.03 22.42
CA PHE A 236 -5.12 -4.12 21.75
C PHE A 236 -5.24 -4.26 20.23
N PRO A 237 -6.11 -3.49 19.56
CA PRO A 237 -6.23 -3.53 18.11
C PRO A 237 -4.98 -2.94 17.45
N VAL A 238 -4.18 -3.79 16.82
CA VAL A 238 -2.97 -3.38 16.09
C VAL A 238 -3.25 -3.38 14.59
N LEU A 239 -2.82 -2.34 13.88
CA LEU A 239 -2.86 -2.33 12.42
C LEU A 239 -1.45 -2.65 11.89
N ILE A 240 -1.30 -3.81 11.24
CA ILE A 240 -0.06 -4.15 10.53
C ILE A 240 -0.24 -3.98 9.04
N GLY A 241 0.82 -3.57 8.34
CA GLY A 241 0.71 -3.19 6.94
C GLY A 241 2.01 -3.37 6.16
N PHE A 242 1.89 -4.05 5.03
CA PHE A 242 3.00 -4.33 4.13
C PHE A 242 2.82 -3.59 2.80
N SER A 243 3.92 -3.08 2.23
CA SER A 243 3.91 -2.46 0.91
C SER A 243 5.24 -2.66 0.19
N ASP A 244 5.19 -3.39 -0.93
CA ASP A 244 6.30 -3.55 -1.85
C ASP A 244 5.81 -3.53 -3.30
N ARG A 245 6.73 -3.41 -4.24
CA ARG A 245 6.49 -3.46 -5.69
C ARG A 245 7.58 -4.29 -6.34
N THR A 246 7.21 -5.02 -7.36
CA THR A 246 8.12 -5.80 -8.19
C THR A 246 7.96 -5.45 -9.65
N THR A 247 9.09 -5.38 -10.33
CA THR A 247 9.18 -5.23 -11.78
C THR A 247 9.93 -6.39 -12.42
N ALA A 248 10.82 -7.01 -11.67
CA ALA A 248 11.72 -8.05 -12.15
C ALA A 248 11.36 -9.46 -11.66
N PHE A 249 10.47 -9.60 -10.68
CA PHE A 249 10.07 -10.89 -10.11
C PHE A 249 8.57 -11.13 -10.24
N TRP A 250 8.20 -12.40 -10.33
CA TRP A 250 6.81 -12.82 -10.20
C TRP A 250 6.26 -12.47 -8.81
N PRO A 251 4.98 -12.11 -8.68
CA PRO A 251 4.37 -11.78 -7.39
C PRO A 251 4.56 -12.87 -6.32
N GLN A 252 4.56 -14.15 -6.72
CA GLN A 252 4.76 -15.31 -5.84
C GLN A 252 6.17 -15.33 -5.23
N GLU A 253 7.19 -15.10 -6.06
CA GLU A 253 8.58 -15.05 -5.62
C GLU A 253 8.85 -13.83 -4.75
N LYS A 254 8.26 -12.69 -5.12
CA LYS A 254 8.38 -11.46 -4.34
C LYS A 254 7.72 -11.62 -2.96
N ALA A 255 6.49 -12.12 -2.91
CA ALA A 255 5.78 -12.39 -1.66
C ALA A 255 6.56 -13.34 -0.76
N LYS A 256 7.09 -14.44 -1.32
CA LYS A 256 7.90 -15.41 -0.57
C LYS A 256 9.15 -14.77 0.01
N SER A 257 9.92 -14.05 -0.79
CA SER A 257 11.19 -13.48 -0.33
C SER A 257 11.02 -12.30 0.63
N SER A 258 10.08 -11.39 0.37
CA SER A 258 9.79 -10.28 1.29
C SER A 258 9.19 -10.80 2.60
N GLY A 259 8.24 -11.75 2.54
CA GLY A 259 7.67 -12.37 3.73
C GLY A 259 8.70 -13.13 4.58
N ASN A 260 9.59 -13.90 3.95
CA ASN A 260 10.68 -14.60 4.66
C ASN A 260 11.64 -13.62 5.33
N SER A 261 11.99 -12.51 4.65
CA SER A 261 12.87 -11.49 5.21
C SER A 261 12.25 -10.83 6.44
N LEU A 262 10.94 -10.58 6.41
CA LEU A 262 10.20 -10.00 7.52
C LEU A 262 10.03 -10.96 8.70
N ILE A 263 9.80 -12.25 8.42
CA ILE A 263 9.79 -13.31 9.44
C ILE A 263 11.16 -13.40 10.12
N LEU A 264 12.25 -13.45 9.34
CA LEU A 264 13.60 -13.52 9.89
C LEU A 264 13.91 -12.29 10.75
N TYR A 265 13.57 -11.10 10.27
CA TYR A 265 13.67 -9.86 11.03
C TYR A 265 12.91 -9.94 12.37
N GLY A 266 11.63 -10.33 12.33
CA GLY A 266 10.80 -10.41 13.52
C GLY A 266 11.31 -11.44 14.54
N ILE A 267 11.80 -12.58 14.07
CA ILE A 267 12.44 -13.61 14.93
C ILE A 267 13.70 -13.05 15.60
N ILE A 268 14.57 -12.38 14.85
CA ILE A 268 15.80 -11.81 15.42
C ILE A 268 15.48 -10.77 16.49
N VAL A 269 14.55 -9.84 16.21
CA VAL A 269 14.16 -8.81 17.19
C VAL A 269 13.51 -9.43 18.42
N ALA A 270 12.59 -10.39 18.25
CA ALA A 270 11.97 -11.08 19.37
C ALA A 270 12.99 -11.88 20.20
N ALA A 271 13.94 -12.57 19.56
CA ALA A 271 14.98 -13.32 20.27
C ALA A 271 15.92 -12.41 21.06
N LEU A 272 16.33 -11.27 20.49
CA LEU A 272 17.16 -10.28 21.19
C LEU A 272 16.41 -9.66 22.37
N ALA A 273 15.12 -9.33 22.18
CA ALA A 273 14.26 -8.80 23.22
C ALA A 273 14.05 -9.80 24.37
N ALA A 274 13.79 -11.08 24.06
CA ALA A 274 13.69 -12.13 25.07
C ALA A 274 15.02 -12.37 25.80
N GLY A 275 16.15 -12.25 25.09
CA GLY A 275 17.48 -12.34 25.68
C GLY A 275 17.80 -11.18 26.64
N ALA A 276 17.17 -10.02 26.46
CA ALA A 276 17.37 -8.85 27.30
C ALA A 276 16.92 -9.06 28.75
N GLU A 277 16.00 -10.00 29.01
CA GLU A 277 15.61 -10.40 30.37
C GLU A 277 16.74 -11.07 31.16
N TYR A 278 17.74 -11.60 30.45
CA TYR A 278 18.89 -12.24 31.07
C TYR A 278 20.14 -11.36 30.99
N VAL A 279 20.18 -10.40 30.07
CA VAL A 279 21.36 -9.62 29.72
C VAL A 279 20.97 -8.20 29.28
N ASP A 280 21.12 -7.21 30.16
CA ASP A 280 20.65 -5.83 29.97
C ASP A 280 21.11 -5.17 28.65
N TRP A 281 22.37 -5.37 28.24
CA TRP A 281 22.89 -4.75 27.01
C TRP A 281 22.23 -5.27 25.73
N LEU A 282 21.60 -6.46 25.78
CA LEU A 282 20.82 -6.97 24.66
C LEU A 282 19.58 -6.10 24.39
N GLY A 283 19.04 -5.39 25.39
CA GLY A 283 17.94 -4.44 25.19
C GLY A 283 18.32 -3.31 24.22
N VAL A 284 19.51 -2.73 24.40
CA VAL A 284 20.05 -1.70 23.50
C VAL A 284 20.30 -2.27 22.11
N VAL A 285 20.85 -3.49 22.03
CA VAL A 285 21.09 -4.16 20.74
C VAL A 285 19.79 -4.49 20.02
N ALA A 286 18.76 -4.94 20.73
CA ALA A 286 17.42 -5.16 20.19
C ALA A 286 16.82 -3.86 19.64
N ALA A 287 16.97 -2.74 20.36
CA ALA A 287 16.50 -1.43 19.93
C ALA A 287 17.20 -0.94 18.65
N VAL A 288 18.54 -1.10 18.56
CA VAL A 288 19.29 -0.80 17.33
C VAL A 288 18.88 -1.73 16.20
N ALA A 289 18.75 -3.04 16.47
CA ALA A 289 18.38 -4.05 15.50
C ALA A 289 16.99 -3.79 14.89
N ALA A 290 16.02 -3.35 15.71
CA ALA A 290 14.69 -2.96 15.26
C ALA A 290 14.72 -1.88 14.18
N PHE A 291 15.63 -0.91 14.26
CA PHE A 291 15.84 0.06 13.18
C PHE A 291 16.64 -0.50 12.01
N ALA A 292 17.85 -0.99 12.32
CA ALA A 292 18.86 -1.31 11.33
C ALA A 292 18.42 -2.47 10.43
N LEU A 293 17.88 -3.54 11.03
CA LEU A 293 17.43 -4.70 10.28
C LEU A 293 16.15 -4.41 9.50
N HIS A 294 15.24 -3.58 10.04
CA HIS A 294 14.00 -3.25 9.34
C HIS A 294 14.26 -2.40 8.08
N GLU A 295 15.13 -1.39 8.15
CA GLU A 295 15.57 -0.68 6.94
C GLU A 295 16.42 -1.60 6.05
N GLY A 296 17.21 -2.51 6.64
CA GLY A 296 17.95 -3.55 5.93
C GLY A 296 17.07 -4.45 5.05
N VAL A 297 15.92 -4.91 5.55
CA VAL A 297 14.93 -5.69 4.78
C VAL A 297 14.46 -4.90 3.54
N LEU A 298 14.18 -3.61 3.72
CA LEU A 298 13.75 -2.75 2.62
C LEU A 298 14.85 -2.50 1.59
N LEU A 299 16.08 -2.23 2.05
CA LEU A 299 17.23 -2.03 1.18
C LEU A 299 17.58 -3.32 0.42
N PHE A 300 17.52 -4.46 1.07
CA PHE A 300 17.72 -5.77 0.47
C PHE A 300 16.65 -6.08 -0.59
N SER A 301 15.37 -5.81 -0.30
CA SER A 301 14.30 -5.97 -1.29
C SER A 301 14.53 -5.09 -2.54
N ARG A 302 15.00 -3.85 -2.35
CA ARG A 302 15.29 -2.91 -3.44
C ARG A 302 16.53 -3.29 -4.24
N SER A 303 17.61 -3.70 -3.58
CA SER A 303 18.86 -4.08 -4.26
C SER A 303 18.65 -5.29 -5.16
N ARG A 304 17.78 -6.23 -4.77
CA ARG A 304 17.43 -7.39 -5.61
C ARG A 304 16.68 -7.02 -6.89
N GLU A 305 15.92 -5.93 -6.90
CA GLU A 305 15.25 -5.40 -8.11
C GLU A 305 16.19 -4.52 -8.94
N ALA A 306 17.19 -3.92 -8.30
CA ALA A 306 18.06 -2.96 -8.96
C ALA A 306 18.88 -3.61 -10.08
N GLY A 307 18.81 -3.02 -11.28
CA GLY A 307 19.61 -3.46 -12.43
C GLY A 307 19.06 -4.66 -13.18
N ARG A 308 17.94 -5.24 -12.75
CA ARG A 308 17.27 -6.32 -13.48
C ARG A 308 16.32 -5.79 -14.55
N ASP A 309 16.16 -6.57 -15.62
CA ASP A 309 15.22 -6.26 -16.68
C ASP A 309 13.78 -6.50 -16.22
N PRO A 310 12.84 -5.60 -16.57
CA PRO A 310 11.43 -5.80 -16.28
C PRO A 310 10.84 -7.00 -17.02
N ILE A 311 10.11 -7.87 -16.29
CA ILE A 311 9.51 -9.05 -16.92
C ILE A 311 8.24 -8.71 -17.71
N TYR A 312 7.58 -7.59 -17.38
CA TYR A 312 6.33 -7.13 -17.99
C TYR A 312 6.49 -5.92 -18.94
N SER A 313 7.62 -5.79 -19.62
CA SER A 313 7.77 -4.84 -20.73
C SER A 313 7.37 -5.47 -22.07
N GLN A 314 6.79 -4.66 -22.96
CA GLN A 314 6.59 -5.05 -24.36
C GLN A 314 7.95 -5.04 -25.08
N ASP A 315 8.27 -6.12 -25.79
CA ASP A 315 9.52 -6.31 -26.55
C ASP A 315 9.30 -6.34 -28.08
N GLY A 316 8.05 -6.17 -28.52
CA GLY A 316 7.65 -6.19 -29.93
C GLY A 316 7.52 -7.59 -30.55
N THR A 317 7.84 -8.65 -29.81
CA THR A 317 7.71 -10.04 -30.28
C THR A 317 6.27 -10.55 -30.23
N GLY A 318 5.42 -9.88 -29.46
CA GLY A 318 4.02 -10.18 -29.27
C GLY A 318 3.38 -9.22 -28.28
N VAL A 319 2.16 -9.53 -27.86
CA VAL A 319 1.44 -8.77 -26.83
C VAL A 319 1.56 -9.50 -25.50
N LYS A 320 2.31 -8.91 -24.57
CA LYS A 320 2.52 -9.50 -23.24
C LYS A 320 1.31 -9.31 -22.32
N VAL A 321 0.92 -10.37 -21.61
CA VAL A 321 -0.14 -10.39 -20.61
C VAL A 321 0.43 -9.94 -19.27
N LEU A 322 -0.09 -8.86 -18.71
CA LEU A 322 0.27 -8.39 -17.37
C LEU A 322 -0.50 -9.16 -16.30
N ALA A 323 -1.83 -9.27 -16.44
CA ALA A 323 -2.69 -9.96 -15.48
C ALA A 323 -3.94 -10.55 -16.15
N VAL A 324 -4.57 -11.50 -15.48
CA VAL A 324 -5.81 -12.13 -15.92
C VAL A 324 -6.91 -11.79 -14.93
N LEU A 325 -8.06 -11.31 -15.42
CA LEU A 325 -9.20 -10.97 -14.58
C LEU A 325 -9.88 -12.25 -14.08
N PRO A 326 -10.18 -12.36 -12.78
CA PRO A 326 -10.96 -13.49 -12.25
C PRO A 326 -12.33 -13.59 -12.92
N ASN A 327 -12.85 -14.82 -13.05
CA ASN A 327 -14.17 -15.11 -13.61
C ASN A 327 -14.35 -14.57 -15.04
N THR A 328 -13.33 -14.73 -15.89
CA THR A 328 -13.37 -14.34 -17.30
C THR A 328 -12.91 -15.49 -18.21
N PRO A 329 -13.24 -15.47 -19.52
CA PRO A 329 -12.83 -16.49 -20.48
C PRO A 329 -11.32 -16.79 -20.47
N ALA A 330 -10.48 -15.79 -20.20
CA ALA A 330 -9.03 -15.98 -20.11
C ALA A 330 -8.62 -16.93 -18.98
N VAL A 331 -9.34 -16.96 -17.86
CA VAL A 331 -9.10 -17.93 -16.77
C VAL A 331 -9.49 -19.34 -17.21
N GLU A 332 -10.63 -19.51 -17.89
CA GLU A 332 -11.08 -20.79 -18.43
C GLU A 332 -10.10 -21.34 -19.48
N MET A 333 -9.51 -20.44 -20.26
CA MET A 333 -8.46 -20.73 -21.24
C MET A 333 -7.08 -21.00 -20.60
N GLY A 334 -6.98 -20.87 -19.26
CA GLY A 334 -5.76 -21.14 -18.52
C GLY A 334 -4.64 -20.14 -18.80
N PHE A 335 -4.96 -18.88 -19.12
CA PHE A 335 -3.94 -17.84 -19.27
C PHE A 335 -3.26 -17.53 -17.95
N GLU A 336 -1.98 -17.19 -18.05
CA GLU A 336 -1.19 -16.73 -16.92
C GLU A 336 -0.54 -15.37 -17.17
N ALA A 337 -0.28 -14.64 -16.08
CA ALA A 337 0.53 -13.43 -16.14
C ALA A 337 1.94 -13.75 -16.66
N GLY A 338 2.45 -12.90 -17.55
CA GLY A 338 3.77 -13.03 -18.17
C GLY A 338 3.80 -13.77 -19.50
N GLU A 339 2.70 -14.42 -19.90
CA GLU A 339 2.60 -15.05 -21.23
C GLU A 339 2.54 -14.00 -22.35
N VAL A 340 2.93 -14.39 -23.56
CA VAL A 340 2.99 -13.50 -24.73
C VAL A 340 2.14 -14.05 -25.86
N ILE A 341 1.14 -13.27 -26.29
CA ILE A 341 0.31 -13.62 -27.44
C ILE A 341 1.07 -13.22 -28.71
N ARG A 342 1.41 -14.20 -29.55
CA ARG A 342 2.13 -13.98 -30.82
C ARG A 342 1.20 -13.90 -32.02
N LYS A 343 0.14 -14.71 -32.03
CA LYS A 343 -0.89 -14.66 -33.08
C LYS A 343 -2.29 -14.75 -32.50
N ALA A 344 -3.23 -14.11 -33.18
CA ALA A 344 -4.65 -14.25 -32.95
C ALA A 344 -5.36 -14.50 -34.29
N ASN A 345 -6.15 -15.57 -34.36
CA ASN A 345 -6.89 -15.99 -35.55
C ASN A 345 -6.00 -16.05 -36.81
N GLY A 346 -4.78 -16.58 -36.66
CA GLY A 346 -3.79 -16.70 -37.75
C GLY A 346 -3.01 -15.43 -38.07
N ALA A 347 -3.41 -14.26 -37.54
CA ALA A 347 -2.70 -13.00 -37.75
C ALA A 347 -1.64 -12.78 -36.66
N VAL A 348 -0.43 -12.35 -37.05
CA VAL A 348 0.63 -11.94 -36.12
C VAL A 348 0.22 -10.65 -35.44
N VAL A 349 0.40 -10.57 -34.11
CA VAL A 349 0.03 -9.42 -33.29
C VAL A 349 1.25 -8.95 -32.50
N ARG A 350 1.53 -7.65 -32.51
CA ARG A 350 2.67 -7.03 -31.80
C ARG A 350 2.26 -5.93 -30.84
N ASN A 351 1.03 -5.43 -30.94
CA ASN A 351 0.47 -4.42 -30.07
C ASN A 351 -1.01 -4.68 -29.79
N LYS A 352 -1.57 -3.90 -28.87
CA LYS A 352 -2.95 -4.04 -28.38
C LYS A 352 -3.96 -3.84 -29.51
N GLU A 353 -3.71 -2.91 -30.41
CA GLU A 353 -4.58 -2.55 -31.53
C GLU A 353 -4.68 -3.71 -32.53
N GLN A 354 -3.54 -4.32 -32.88
CA GLN A 354 -3.47 -5.48 -33.75
C GLN A 354 -4.16 -6.70 -33.12
N LEU A 355 -3.98 -6.92 -31.82
CA LEU A 355 -4.67 -7.99 -31.11
C LEU A 355 -6.18 -7.78 -31.14
N HIS A 356 -6.64 -6.57 -30.85
CA HIS A 356 -8.06 -6.24 -30.87
C HIS A 356 -8.65 -6.43 -32.29
N ALA A 357 -7.99 -5.92 -33.31
CA ALA A 357 -8.42 -6.08 -34.71
C ALA A 357 -8.45 -7.56 -35.13
N ALA A 358 -7.45 -8.35 -34.74
CA ALA A 358 -7.39 -9.78 -35.05
C ALA A 358 -8.49 -10.60 -34.35
N LEU A 359 -8.85 -10.24 -33.11
CA LEU A 359 -9.97 -10.84 -32.38
C LEU A 359 -11.33 -10.49 -32.99
N GLN A 360 -11.48 -9.29 -33.57
CA GLN A 360 -12.72 -8.88 -34.24
C GLN A 360 -12.98 -9.58 -35.58
N ARG A 361 -11.93 -10.08 -36.26
CA ARG A 361 -12.07 -10.78 -37.55
C ARG A 361 -12.92 -12.04 -37.48
N GLN A 362 -12.99 -12.68 -36.32
CA GLN A 362 -13.77 -13.89 -36.12
C GLN A 362 -14.60 -13.79 -34.84
N SER A 363 -15.92 -13.72 -35.01
CA SER A 363 -16.86 -13.57 -33.90
C SER A 363 -17.17 -14.89 -33.21
N ALA A 364 -17.10 -16.01 -33.92
CA ALA A 364 -17.56 -17.32 -33.44
C ALA A 364 -16.49 -18.13 -32.67
N PHE A 365 -15.20 -17.90 -32.94
CA PHE A 365 -14.11 -18.60 -32.26
C PHE A 365 -12.90 -17.69 -32.06
N CYS A 366 -12.17 -17.93 -30.98
CA CYS A 366 -10.90 -17.29 -30.69
C CYS A 366 -9.81 -18.37 -30.70
N LYS A 367 -8.83 -18.26 -31.61
CA LYS A 367 -7.64 -19.13 -31.65
C LYS A 367 -6.38 -18.28 -31.44
N LEU A 368 -5.65 -18.56 -30.38
CA LEU A 368 -4.46 -17.80 -29.98
C LEU A 368 -3.22 -18.69 -30.00
N GLU A 369 -2.11 -18.15 -30.51
CA GLU A 369 -0.77 -18.70 -30.31
C GLU A 369 -0.11 -17.92 -29.17
N VAL A 370 0.15 -18.61 -28.06
CA VAL A 370 0.64 -18.02 -26.81
C VAL A 370 1.97 -18.66 -26.46
N ALA A 371 2.99 -17.84 -26.22
CA ALA A 371 4.24 -18.30 -25.62
C ALA A 371 4.12 -18.22 -24.10
N ASN A 372 4.40 -19.33 -23.41
CA ASN A 372 4.41 -19.37 -21.95
C ASN A 372 5.60 -18.58 -21.37
N ARG A 373 5.76 -18.57 -20.04
CA ARG A 373 6.88 -17.89 -19.36
C ARG A 373 8.27 -18.43 -19.74
N ASN A 374 8.35 -19.66 -20.25
CA ASN A 374 9.58 -20.30 -20.74
C ASN A 374 9.82 -20.06 -22.24
N GLY A 375 8.88 -19.40 -22.93
CA GLY A 375 8.93 -19.16 -24.37
C GLY A 375 8.36 -20.28 -25.23
N GLU A 376 7.82 -21.34 -24.64
CA GLU A 376 7.23 -22.47 -25.36
C GLU A 376 5.86 -22.09 -25.90
N LEU A 377 5.61 -22.42 -27.18
CA LEU A 377 4.37 -22.09 -27.86
C LEU A 377 3.28 -23.10 -27.52
N ARG A 378 2.12 -22.60 -27.11
CA ARG A 378 0.88 -23.36 -26.97
C ARG A 378 -0.25 -22.68 -27.74
N PHE A 379 -1.17 -23.49 -28.24
CA PHE A 379 -2.39 -23.02 -28.87
C PHE A 379 -3.52 -23.03 -27.86
N VAL A 380 -4.24 -21.92 -27.76
CA VAL A 380 -5.40 -21.80 -26.87
C VAL A 380 -6.60 -21.42 -27.71
N GLN A 381 -7.70 -22.16 -27.56
CA GLN A 381 -8.90 -21.96 -28.34
C GLN A 381 -10.17 -22.03 -27.49
N ARG A 382 -11.15 -21.18 -27.79
CA ARG A 382 -12.47 -21.19 -27.15
C ARG A 382 -13.53 -20.77 -28.18
N ALA A 383 -14.66 -21.47 -28.18
CA ALA A 383 -15.85 -21.02 -28.89
C ALA A 383 -16.44 -19.80 -28.17
N ARG A 384 -16.91 -18.81 -28.91
CA ARG A 384 -17.55 -17.62 -28.33
C ARG A 384 -19.05 -17.81 -28.33
N TYR A 385 -19.68 -17.50 -27.20
CA TYR A 385 -21.14 -17.51 -27.09
C TYR A 385 -21.72 -16.16 -27.50
N GLU A 386 -22.94 -16.18 -28.06
CA GLU A 386 -23.64 -14.99 -28.52
C GLU A 386 -23.86 -14.01 -27.35
N GLY A 387 -23.45 -12.74 -27.53
CA GLY A 387 -23.50 -11.71 -26.48
C GLY A 387 -22.23 -11.56 -25.62
N GLU A 388 -21.22 -12.44 -25.75
CA GLU A 388 -19.94 -12.27 -25.04
C GLU A 388 -19.09 -11.14 -25.68
N HIS A 389 -18.67 -10.18 -24.85
CA HIS A 389 -17.77 -9.09 -25.26
C HIS A 389 -16.43 -9.66 -25.77
N TYR A 390 -15.81 -9.02 -26.77
CA TYR A 390 -14.50 -9.40 -27.33
C TYR A 390 -13.33 -9.37 -26.31
N GLN A 391 -13.56 -8.85 -25.10
CA GLN A 391 -12.55 -8.79 -24.06
C GLN A 391 -12.48 -10.14 -23.34
N LEU A 392 -11.43 -10.92 -23.62
CA LEU A 392 -11.17 -12.20 -22.96
C LEU A 392 -10.95 -12.07 -21.44
N GLY A 393 -10.82 -10.85 -20.91
CA GLY A 393 -10.45 -10.57 -19.52
C GLY A 393 -8.95 -10.50 -19.28
N LEU A 394 -8.18 -10.20 -20.32
CA LEU A 394 -6.73 -9.99 -20.22
C LEU A 394 -6.41 -8.52 -19.96
N ILE A 395 -5.55 -8.28 -18.97
CA ILE A 395 -4.88 -7.00 -18.77
C ILE A 395 -3.51 -7.11 -19.42
N LEU A 396 -3.27 -6.32 -20.45
CA LEU A 396 -2.03 -6.34 -21.23
C LEU A 396 -0.97 -5.45 -20.57
N ALA A 397 0.30 -5.78 -20.79
CA ALA A 397 1.40 -4.90 -20.44
C ALA A 397 1.27 -3.57 -21.21
N PRO A 398 1.62 -2.44 -20.59
CA PRO A 398 1.42 -1.13 -21.18
C PRO A 398 2.33 -0.93 -22.40
N ASP A 399 1.78 -0.30 -23.43
CA ASP A 399 2.48 0.27 -24.58
C ASP A 399 2.75 1.77 -24.33
N GLU A 400 3.35 2.47 -25.31
CA GLU A 400 3.73 3.87 -25.18
C GLU A 400 2.55 4.85 -25.09
N ASP A 401 1.32 4.37 -25.36
CA ASP A 401 0.11 5.18 -25.45
C ASP A 401 -0.72 5.23 -24.15
N VAL A 402 -0.22 4.67 -23.04
CA VAL A 402 -0.96 4.69 -21.78
C VAL A 402 -1.12 6.09 -21.18
N GLU A 403 -2.34 6.41 -20.74
CA GLU A 403 -2.68 7.72 -20.17
C GLU A 403 -2.21 7.87 -18.72
N PHE A 404 -2.25 6.81 -17.93
CA PHE A 404 -1.94 6.82 -16.51
C PHE A 404 -0.88 5.79 -16.14
N VAL A 405 0.03 6.20 -15.25
CA VAL A 405 0.95 5.32 -14.53
C VAL A 405 0.78 5.51 -13.03
N ALA A 406 1.11 4.50 -12.25
CA ALA A 406 1.14 4.66 -10.80
C ALA A 406 2.25 5.64 -10.41
N ALA A 407 1.92 6.50 -9.45
CA ALA A 407 2.82 7.50 -8.91
C ALA A 407 4.08 6.83 -8.31
N PRO A 408 5.23 7.52 -8.38
CA PRO A 408 6.46 7.03 -7.77
C PRO A 408 6.26 6.83 -6.26
N ARG A 409 7.06 5.94 -5.66
CA ARG A 409 7.00 5.68 -4.21
C ARG A 409 7.27 6.92 -3.35
N SER A 410 7.93 7.94 -3.91
CA SER A 410 8.22 9.24 -3.28
C SER A 410 7.10 10.28 -3.40
N ALA A 411 5.99 9.94 -4.05
CA ALA A 411 4.87 10.86 -4.20
C ALA A 411 4.34 11.32 -2.84
N SER A 412 3.98 12.61 -2.77
CA SER A 412 3.37 13.20 -1.57
C SER A 412 2.10 12.44 -1.17
N ILE A 413 1.85 12.33 0.13
CA ILE A 413 0.61 11.75 0.70
C ILE A 413 -0.62 12.39 0.05
N TRP A 414 -0.58 13.71 -0.17
CA TRP A 414 -1.66 14.46 -0.83
C TRP A 414 -1.95 14.01 -2.26
N GLN A 415 -0.92 13.59 -3.00
CA GLN A 415 -1.09 13.02 -4.35
C GLN A 415 -1.71 11.63 -4.28
N GLY A 416 -1.32 10.83 -3.28
CA GLY A 416 -1.97 9.55 -2.97
C GLY A 416 -3.46 9.72 -2.69
N LEU A 417 -3.84 10.73 -1.89
CA LEU A 417 -5.22 11.02 -1.52
C LEU A 417 -6.06 11.56 -2.68
N ARG A 418 -5.57 12.56 -3.43
CA ARG A 418 -6.34 13.21 -4.52
C ARG A 418 -6.45 12.34 -5.77
N ALA A 419 -5.39 11.63 -6.13
CA ALA A 419 -5.32 10.92 -7.40
C ALA A 419 -5.40 9.40 -7.25
N ALA A 420 -5.65 8.87 -6.05
CA ALA A 420 -5.55 7.44 -5.74
C ALA A 420 -4.18 6.85 -6.12
N GLY A 421 -3.12 7.68 -6.07
CA GLY A 421 -1.79 7.29 -6.49
C GLY A 421 -1.61 7.08 -8.00
N ALA A 422 -2.53 7.55 -8.85
CA ALA A 422 -2.33 7.61 -10.30
C ALA A 422 -1.67 8.93 -10.70
N ARG A 423 -0.78 8.90 -11.68
CA ARG A 423 -0.16 10.07 -12.31
C ARG A 423 -0.42 10.00 -13.81
N ARG A 424 -0.98 11.07 -14.36
CA ARG A 424 -1.22 11.20 -15.80
C ARG A 424 0.11 11.40 -16.54
N LEU A 425 0.29 10.73 -17.67
CA LEU A 425 1.40 10.98 -18.59
C LEU A 425 0.96 12.03 -19.61
N ASN A 426 1.63 13.18 -19.62
CA ASN A 426 1.29 14.29 -20.52
C ASN A 426 1.94 14.17 -21.91
N ASN A 427 2.79 13.15 -22.13
CA ASN A 427 3.64 13.00 -23.31
C ASN A 427 3.35 11.70 -24.11
N SER A 428 2.20 11.03 -23.93
CA SER A 428 1.89 9.89 -24.79
C SER A 428 1.65 10.38 -26.24
N PRO A 429 2.07 9.62 -27.27
CA PRO A 429 1.88 10.00 -28.68
C PRO A 429 0.42 10.34 -29.01
N THR A 430 -0.52 9.53 -28.53
CA THR A 430 -1.96 9.80 -28.65
C THR A 430 -2.40 11.11 -27.99
N MET A 431 -1.83 11.46 -26.83
CA MET A 431 -2.15 12.71 -26.14
C MET A 431 -1.51 13.94 -26.80
N LEU A 432 -0.33 13.78 -27.39
CA LEU A 432 0.28 14.79 -28.24
C LEU A 432 -0.57 15.04 -29.47
N ALA A 433 -1.00 13.98 -30.17
CA ALA A 433 -1.91 14.07 -31.31
C ALA A 433 -3.26 14.72 -30.94
N LYS A 434 -3.84 14.37 -29.79
CA LYS A 434 -5.06 15.03 -29.27
C LYS A 434 -4.84 16.51 -28.96
N ARG A 435 -3.67 16.90 -28.45
CA ARG A 435 -3.32 18.30 -28.17
C ARG A 435 -3.11 19.08 -29.46
N GLU A 436 -2.44 18.48 -30.43
CA GLU A 436 -2.25 19.05 -31.77
C GLU A 436 -3.59 19.23 -32.48
N ALA A 437 -4.46 18.22 -32.46
CA ALA A 437 -5.82 18.32 -33.00
C ALA A 437 -6.62 19.43 -32.32
N LYS A 438 -6.59 19.51 -30.98
CA LYS A 438 -7.29 20.56 -30.23
C LYS A 438 -6.71 21.95 -30.48
N ARG A 439 -5.41 22.08 -30.73
CA ARG A 439 -4.77 23.33 -31.15
C ARG A 439 -5.22 23.72 -32.55
N ALA A 440 -5.24 22.79 -33.49
CA ALA A 440 -5.72 23.02 -34.84
C ALA A 440 -7.20 23.44 -34.86
N GLU A 441 -8.06 22.79 -34.07
CA GLU A 441 -9.47 23.20 -33.90
C GLU A 441 -9.58 24.62 -33.32
N ALA A 442 -8.77 24.97 -32.33
CA ALA A 442 -8.76 26.31 -31.73
C ALA A 442 -8.23 27.38 -32.71
N GLU A 443 -7.23 27.05 -33.51
CA GLU A 443 -6.70 27.93 -34.57
C GLU A 443 -7.73 28.14 -35.68
N GLN A 444 -8.46 27.10 -36.09
CA GLN A 444 -9.57 27.20 -37.04
C GLN A 444 -10.70 28.07 -36.51
N ALA A 445 -11.13 27.86 -35.26
CA ALA A 445 -12.17 28.67 -34.63
C ALA A 445 -11.73 30.15 -34.50
N ALA A 446 -10.46 30.41 -34.16
CA ALA A 446 -9.92 31.77 -34.10
C ALA A 446 -9.85 32.42 -35.49
N ALA A 447 -9.50 31.66 -36.54
CA ALA A 447 -9.48 32.14 -37.91
C ALA A 447 -10.89 32.46 -38.44
N GLU A 448 -11.88 31.62 -38.15
CA GLU A 448 -13.29 31.88 -38.47
C GLU A 448 -13.80 33.13 -37.76
N GLN A 449 -13.47 33.29 -36.47
CA GLN A 449 -13.86 34.47 -35.69
C GLN A 449 -13.18 35.75 -36.21
N ALA A 450 -11.91 35.67 -36.60
CA ALA A 450 -11.19 36.79 -37.22
C ALA A 450 -11.75 37.14 -38.62
N ALA A 451 -12.12 36.13 -39.42
CA ALA A 451 -12.76 36.35 -40.72
C ALA A 451 -14.14 36.99 -40.57
N MET A 452 -14.92 36.60 -39.56
CA MET A 452 -16.22 37.21 -39.24
C MET A 452 -16.05 38.69 -38.83
N LEU A 453 -15.09 38.99 -37.95
CA LEU A 453 -14.77 40.37 -37.55
C LEU A 453 -14.26 41.22 -38.73
N ALA A 454 -13.46 40.63 -39.63
CA ALA A 454 -12.99 41.33 -40.83
C ALA A 454 -14.12 41.60 -41.84
N ALA A 455 -15.06 40.65 -42.00
CA ALA A 455 -16.23 40.84 -42.83
C ALA A 455 -17.19 41.90 -42.25
N GLU A 456 -17.33 41.95 -40.93
CA GLU A 456 -18.09 43.00 -40.23
C GLU A 456 -17.44 44.37 -40.41
N ALA A 457 -16.10 44.48 -40.27
CA ALA A 457 -15.36 45.72 -40.52
C ALA A 457 -15.41 46.17 -42.00
N ALA A 458 -15.49 45.23 -42.95
CA ALA A 458 -15.65 45.56 -44.38
C ALA A 458 -17.09 45.93 -44.76
N ALA A 459 -18.07 45.61 -43.91
CA ALA A 459 -19.47 45.94 -44.08
C ALA A 459 -19.86 47.30 -43.45
N GLU A 460 -18.96 47.94 -42.70
CA GLU A 460 -19.13 49.35 -42.32
C GLU A 460 -19.00 50.24 -43.57
N PRO A 461 -20.06 50.97 -43.96
CA PRO A 461 -19.98 51.88 -45.10
C PRO A 461 -19.09 53.08 -44.75
N ASP A 462 -18.25 53.51 -45.71
CA ASP A 462 -17.45 54.73 -45.66
C ASP A 462 -18.34 55.95 -45.38
N GLU A 463 -18.48 56.31 -44.10
CA GLU A 463 -19.32 57.41 -43.63
C GLU A 463 -18.73 58.80 -43.97
N ASN A 464 -17.70 58.87 -44.82
CA ASN A 464 -17.07 60.13 -45.22
C ASN A 464 -17.01 60.37 -46.75
N ALA A 465 -17.89 59.73 -47.52
CA ALA A 465 -18.11 60.04 -48.93
C ALA A 465 -19.39 60.89 -49.12
N GLY A 466 -19.50 62.07 -48.50
CA GLY A 466 -20.74 62.84 -48.64
C GLY A 466 -20.87 64.21 -47.98
N LEU A 467 -19.80 64.89 -47.58
CA LEU A 467 -19.91 66.26 -47.04
C LEU A 467 -19.35 67.31 -48.02
N PRO A 468 -20.20 68.22 -48.55
CA PRO A 468 -19.76 69.27 -49.47
C PRO A 468 -18.90 70.34 -48.76
N PRO A 469 -18.02 71.04 -49.49
CA PRO A 469 -17.05 71.96 -48.90
C PRO A 469 -17.73 73.20 -48.32
N ARG A 470 -17.59 73.42 -47.00
CA ARG A 470 -17.91 74.72 -46.39
C ARG A 470 -16.79 75.70 -46.69
N GLY A 471 -17.06 76.60 -47.63
CA GLY A 471 -16.19 77.72 -47.97
C GLY A 471 -16.10 78.77 -46.86
N SER A 472 -14.86 79.15 -46.55
CA SER A 472 -14.38 80.51 -46.27
C SER A 472 -15.21 81.41 -45.32
N SER A 473 -14.70 81.60 -44.10
CA SER A 473 -14.48 82.96 -43.62
C SER A 473 -13.09 83.08 -42.98
N ALA A 474 -12.35 84.07 -43.47
CA ALA A 474 -11.06 84.49 -42.95
C ALA A 474 -11.26 85.27 -41.64
N ILE A 475 -10.29 85.18 -40.73
CA ILE A 475 -9.67 86.31 -40.01
C ILE A 475 -8.41 85.81 -39.28
N PRO A 476 -7.34 86.62 -39.17
CA PRO A 476 -5.97 86.12 -39.10
C PRO A 476 -5.35 86.19 -37.69
N ARG A 477 -4.26 85.42 -37.56
CA ARG A 477 -3.05 85.63 -36.74
C ARG A 477 -3.17 86.46 -35.46
N LYS A 478 -2.74 85.86 -34.35
CA LYS A 478 -1.66 86.45 -33.54
C LYS A 478 -0.81 85.35 -32.88
N LYS A 479 0.50 85.44 -33.14
CA LYS A 479 1.55 84.78 -32.36
C LYS A 479 1.64 85.44 -30.98
N GLY A 480 1.82 84.61 -29.97
CA GLY A 480 2.37 84.92 -28.65
C GLY A 480 3.06 83.66 -28.18
#